data_AF-A0A5U3G452-F1
#
_entry.id   AF-A0A5U3G452-F1
#
_cell.length_a   1.000
_cell.length_b   1.000
_cell.length_c   1.000
_cell.angle_alpha   90.00
_cell.angle_beta   90.00
_cell.angle_gamma   90.00
#
_symmetry.space_group_name_H-M   'P 1'
#
loop_
_entity.id
_entity.type
_entity.pdbx_description
1 polymer ?
#
loop_
_entity_poly.entity_id
_entity_poly.type
_entity_poly.pdbx_seq_one_letter_code
_entity_poly.pdbx_strand_id
1 'polypeptide(L)' 'MKLESSLKHFSPQGMHISDDVKGTSPDRLTGTNIMVAIGTTSSRARFGLAAFFGKAGISKTDEQLA' A
#
# COMPACT_ATOMS: atom_id res chain seq x y z
N MET A 1 8.97 -0.67 44.90
CA MET A 1 8.25 -0.48 43.62
C MET A 1 6.97 0.28 43.93
N LYS A 2 6.85 1.56 43.57
CA LYS A 2 5.70 2.41 43.92
C LYS A 2 4.53 2.11 42.98
N LEU A 3 3.56 1.34 43.46
CA LEU A 3 2.36 0.90 42.71
C LEU A 3 1.45 2.05 42.28
N GLU A 4 1.66 3.24 42.85
CA GLU A 4 0.89 4.46 42.58
C GLU A 4 1.20 5.11 41.22
N SER A 5 2.34 4.78 40.59
CA SER A 5 2.68 5.33 39.27
C SER A 5 2.04 4.55 38.11
N SER A 6 1.70 3.28 38.31
CA SER A 6 1.12 2.42 37.26
C SER A 6 -0.30 2.83 36.88
N LEU A 7 -1.07 3.40 37.82
CA LEU A 7 -2.48 3.73 37.59
C LEU A 7 -2.69 4.97 36.70
N LYS A 8 -1.70 5.87 36.62
CA LYS A 8 -1.79 7.09 35.79
C LYS A 8 -1.63 6.83 34.29
N HIS A 9 -0.98 5.73 33.92
CA HIS A 9 -0.71 5.35 32.53
C HIS A 9 -1.84 4.53 31.90
N PHE A 10 -2.85 4.15 32.70
CA PHE A 10 -4.00 3.35 32.28
C PHE A 10 -5.25 4.19 32.05
N SER A 11 -5.08 5.48 31.77
CA SER A 11 -6.16 6.30 31.25
C SER A 11 -6.21 6.05 29.74
N PRO A 12 -7.25 5.40 29.19
CA PRO A 12 -7.37 5.28 27.74
C PRO A 12 -7.40 6.70 27.17
N GLN A 13 -6.37 7.08 26.43
CA GLN A 13 -6.41 8.28 25.61
C GLN A 13 -7.64 8.09 24.71
N GLY A 14 -8.61 8.99 24.83
CA GLY A 14 -9.96 8.80 24.27
C GLY A 14 -9.91 8.31 22.82
N MET A 15 -10.90 7.51 22.42
CA MET A 15 -10.99 6.98 21.07
C MET A 15 -10.93 8.15 20.07
N HIS A 16 -9.88 8.19 19.25
CA HIS A 16 -9.74 9.15 18.17
C HIS A 16 -10.73 8.77 17.05
N ILE A 17 -12.00 9.15 17.23
CA ILE A 17 -13.02 9.08 16.19
C ILE A 17 -12.71 10.21 15.22
N SER A 18 -11.96 9.90 14.17
CA SER A 18 -11.81 10.79 13.02
C SER A 18 -12.84 10.39 11.97
N ASP A 19 -13.66 11.34 11.53
CA ASP A 19 -14.46 11.23 10.30
C ASP A 19 -13.58 11.55 9.06
N ASP A 20 -12.28 11.24 9.15
CA ASP A 20 -11.38 11.39 8.02
C ASP A 20 -11.89 10.50 6.89
N VAL A 21 -12.53 11.15 5.94
CA VAL A 21 -12.91 10.53 4.68
C VAL A 21 -11.62 9.94 4.14
N LYS A 22 -11.56 8.62 4.00
CA LYS A 22 -10.43 7.93 3.38
C LYS A 22 -10.24 8.59 2.02
N GLY A 23 -9.26 9.48 1.94
CA GLY A 23 -9.27 10.57 0.96
C GLY A 23 -9.26 10.02 -0.45
N THR A 24 -10.05 10.56 -1.37
CA THR A 24 -9.91 10.28 -2.80
C THR A 24 -8.69 10.97 -3.40
N SER A 25 -7.85 11.57 -2.56
CA SER A 25 -6.61 12.22 -2.92
C SER A 25 -5.75 11.26 -3.74
N PRO A 26 -5.25 11.69 -4.91
CA PRO A 26 -4.35 10.91 -5.75
C PRO A 26 -3.16 10.35 -4.98
N ASP A 27 -2.70 11.07 -3.96
CA ASP A 27 -1.54 10.74 -3.11
C ASP A 27 -1.80 9.59 -2.12
N ARG A 28 -3.04 9.09 -1.99
CA ARG A 28 -3.33 7.97 -1.08
C ARG A 28 -2.71 6.65 -1.57
N LEU A 29 -2.35 6.58 -2.86
CA LEU A 29 -1.71 5.39 -3.43
C LEU A 29 -0.19 5.44 -3.22
N THR A 30 0.29 4.75 -2.19
CA THR A 30 1.72 4.62 -1.91
C THR A 30 2.38 3.52 -2.76
N GLY A 31 3.72 3.55 -2.87
CA GLY A 31 4.49 2.54 -3.61
C GLY A 31 4.22 1.10 -3.15
N THR A 32 3.91 0.90 -1.87
CA THR A 32 3.52 -0.42 -1.34
C THR A 32 2.20 -0.91 -1.94
N ASN A 33 1.20 -0.03 -2.07
CA ASN A 33 -0.09 -0.39 -2.68
C ASN A 33 0.09 -0.80 -4.14
N ILE A 34 0.95 -0.08 -4.88
CA ILE A 34 1.28 -0.40 -6.28
C ILE A 34 1.98 -1.76 -6.37
N MET A 35 2.95 -2.03 -5.51
CA MET A 35 3.66 -3.32 -5.49
C MET A 35 2.73 -4.50 -5.20
N VAL A 36 1.83 -4.36 -4.23
CA VAL A 36 0.83 -5.39 -3.90
C VAL A 36 -0.13 -5.61 -5.08
N ALA A 37 -0.59 -4.55 -5.74
CA ALA A 37 -1.47 -4.66 -6.90
C ALA A 37 -0.78 -5.38 -8.08
N ILE A 38 0.48 -5.06 -8.36
CA ILE A 38 1.26 -5.74 -9.40
C ILE A 38 1.49 -7.21 -9.04
N GLY A 39 1.85 -7.53 -7.80
CA GLY A 39 2.08 -8.91 -7.37
C GLY A 39 0.82 -9.78 -7.44
N THR A 40 -0.31 -9.26 -6.94
CA THR A 40 -1.60 -9.97 -6.99
C THR A 40 -2.11 -10.14 -8.42
N THR A 41 -1.95 -9.12 -9.27
CA THR A 41 -2.30 -9.20 -10.70
C THR A 41 -1.37 -10.17 -11.43
N SER A 42 -0.08 -10.22 -11.11
CA SER A 42 0.85 -11.19 -11.70
C SER A 42 0.44 -12.64 -11.42
N SER A 43 -0.13 -12.91 -10.24
CA SER A 43 -0.62 -14.23 -9.86
C SER A 43 -1.89 -14.63 -10.63
N ARG A 44 -2.78 -13.67 -10.94
CA ARG A 44 -4.09 -13.94 -11.53
C ARG A 44 -4.16 -13.73 -13.05
N ALA A 45 -3.41 -12.77 -13.58
CA ALA A 45 -3.52 -12.29 -14.96
C ALA A 45 -2.13 -11.94 -15.53
N ARG A 46 -1.18 -12.88 -15.40
CA ARG A 46 0.23 -12.68 -15.77
C ARG A 46 0.44 -12.22 -17.22
N PHE A 47 -0.33 -12.78 -18.17
CA PHE A 47 -0.26 -12.39 -19.58
C PHE A 47 -0.78 -10.96 -19.82
N GLY A 48 -1.93 -10.61 -19.22
CA GLY A 48 -2.50 -9.26 -19.35
C GLY A 48 -1.57 -8.20 -18.75
N LEU A 49 -0.96 -8.51 -17.61
CA LEU A 49 0.03 -7.64 -16.99
C LEU A 49 1.30 -7.49 -17.84
N ALA A 50 1.78 -8.57 -18.47
CA ALA A 50 2.91 -8.51 -19.39
C ALA A 50 2.60 -7.68 -20.65
N ALA A 51 1.42 -7.85 -21.24
CA ALA A 51 0.96 -7.05 -22.38
C ALA A 51 0.80 -5.57 -22.00
N PHE A 52 0.33 -5.28 -20.79
CA PHE A 52 0.25 -3.93 -20.25
C PHE A 52 1.64 -3.29 -20.11
N PHE A 53 2.60 -3.99 -19.50
CA PHE A 53 3.97 -3.49 -19.36
C PHE A 53 4.73 -3.39 -20.69
N GLY A 54 4.45 -4.28 -21.65
CA GLY A 54 4.97 -4.18 -23.02
C GLY A 54 4.49 -2.90 -23.71
N LYS A 55 3.18 -2.62 -23.68
CA LYS A 55 2.65 -1.36 -24.24
C LYS A 55 3.18 -0.10 -23.53
N ALA A 56 3.45 -0.20 -22.23
CA ALA A 56 4.00 0.92 -21.45
C ALA A 56 5.52 1.12 -21.66
N GLY A 57 6.20 0.25 -22.42
CA GLY A 57 7.65 0.33 -22.64
C GLY A 57 8.50 -0.03 -21.42
N ILE A 58 7.92 -0.73 -20.43
CA ILE A 58 8.60 -1.13 -19.19
C ILE A 58 9.14 -2.58 -19.29
N SER A 59 8.70 -3.33 -20.30
CA SER A 59 9.10 -4.73 -20.49
C SER A 59 10.58 -4.84 -20.86
N LYS A 60 11.36 -5.49 -19.99
CA LYS A 60 12.79 -5.80 -20.25
C LYS A 60 13.00 -6.68 -21.48
N THR A 61 11.98 -7.43 -21.90
CA THR A 61 12.07 -8.25 -23.11
C THR A 61 12.21 -7.39 -24.36
N ASP A 62 11.59 -6.19 -24.39
CA ASP A 62 11.75 -5.23 -25.48
C ASP A 62 13.09 -4.49 -25.38
N GLU A 63 13.56 -4.23 -24.16
CA GLU A 63 14.85 -3.58 -23.85
C GLU A 63 16.08 -4.46 -24.18
N GLN A 64 15.93 -5.80 -24.09
CA GLN A 64 16.98 -6.77 -24.45
C GLN A 64 16.94 -7.18 -25.93
N LEU A 65 15.85 -6.87 -26.65
CA LEU A 65 15.67 -7.18 -28.08
C LEU A 65 15.94 -5.98 -29.00
N ALA A 66 16.16 -4.78 -28.45
CA ALA A 66 16.64 -3.59 -29.15
C ALA A 66 18.18 -3.50 -29.13
#